data_AF-A0A7S1W917-F1
#
_entry.id   AF-A0A7S1W917-F1
#
_cell.length_a   1.000
_cell.length_b   1.000
_cell.length_c   1.000
_cell.angle_alpha   90.00
_cell.angle_beta   90.00
_cell.angle_gamma   90.00
#
_symmetry.space_group_name_H-M   'P 1'
#
loop_
_entity.id
_entity.type
_entity.pdbx_description
1 polymer ?
#
loop_
_entity_poly.entity_id
_entity_poly.type
_entity_poly.pdbx_seq_one_letter_code
_entity_poly.pdbx_strand_id
1 'polypeptide(L)'
;MEFVQRMPMSITMVNGEAGEVGVQRGWIIKAVGGESFEALDFESAFRCFKQAITHLKVEFLVRDCPMGDASVDALMAKVGPVGPSEVPALLKRYGYSASSASAWEEGAARPEIKLGMIDGHREKGMPYVHTWYALHGSLTTAATASQVSSRVRWQVERRLAHLRAMLHDPVKCALGKDYDECFASAHFAHHAGPPGTTMRLEAWLRALASWINSGKASPSLVALILRFLEAPDVAETALAQGTANGSGQAREPAAAAPAAAEEPAPAQAPPAEAGPPGR
;
A
#
# COMPACT_ATOMS: atom_id res chain seq x y z
N MET A 1 5.84 26.19 -13.71
CA MET A 1 4.80 26.25 -12.66
C MET A 1 5.52 26.28 -11.32
N GLU A 2 5.42 27.38 -10.57
CA GLU A 2 5.88 27.42 -9.18
C GLU A 2 4.83 26.73 -8.31
N PHE A 3 5.23 25.70 -7.57
CA PHE A 3 4.37 25.10 -6.56
C PHE A 3 4.37 26.01 -5.33
N VAL A 4 3.33 26.82 -5.17
CA VAL A 4 3.17 27.67 -3.99
C VAL A 4 2.65 26.81 -2.84
N GLN A 5 3.49 26.54 -1.85
CA GLN A 5 3.10 25.90 -0.60
C GLN A 5 2.25 26.89 0.21
N ARG A 6 0.96 26.63 0.37
CA ARG A 6 0.02 27.50 1.09
C ARG A 6 -0.64 26.75 2.22
N MET A 7 -0.75 27.42 3.37
CA MET A 7 -1.65 27.02 4.44
C MET A 7 -3.03 27.68 4.26
N PRO A 8 -4.12 27.01 4.66
CA PRO A 8 -4.12 25.68 5.27
C PRO A 8 -4.03 24.55 4.21
N MET A 9 -3.55 23.37 4.61
CA MET A 9 -3.52 22.20 3.72
C MET A 9 -4.94 21.81 3.33
N SER A 10 -5.23 21.78 2.03
CA SER A 10 -6.55 21.43 1.50
C SER A 10 -6.48 20.21 0.58
N ILE A 11 -7.53 19.42 0.59
CA ILE A 11 -7.67 18.22 -0.23
C ILE A 11 -8.02 18.67 -1.65
N THR A 12 -7.07 18.57 -2.57
CA THR A 12 -7.28 19.00 -3.97
C THR A 12 -7.84 17.90 -4.85
N MET A 13 -7.71 16.64 -4.43
CA MET A 13 -8.17 15.45 -5.14
C MET A 13 -8.58 14.37 -4.13
N VAL A 14 -9.64 13.64 -4.44
CA VAL A 14 -10.11 12.48 -3.66
C VAL A 14 -10.35 11.34 -4.64
N ASN A 15 -9.71 10.20 -4.39
CA ASN A 15 -9.87 8.96 -5.15
C ASN A 15 -9.93 7.78 -4.18
N GLY A 16 -10.45 6.62 -4.63
CA GLY A 16 -10.47 5.37 -3.87
C GLY A 16 -11.25 5.44 -2.55
N GLU A 17 -10.76 4.71 -1.53
CA GLU A 17 -11.40 4.57 -0.20
C GLU A 17 -11.69 5.93 0.48
N ALA A 18 -10.86 6.96 0.23
CA ALA A 18 -11.11 8.29 0.78
C ALA A 18 -12.47 8.86 0.32
N GLY A 19 -12.85 8.62 -0.94
CA GLY A 19 -14.15 9.02 -1.46
C GLY A 19 -15.30 8.22 -0.84
N GLU A 20 -15.09 6.92 -0.62
CA GLU A 20 -16.08 6.02 -0.03
C GLU A 20 -16.39 6.38 1.43
N VAL A 21 -15.40 6.85 2.19
CA VAL A 21 -15.60 7.34 3.57
C VAL A 21 -16.04 8.81 3.63
N GLY A 22 -16.37 9.42 2.49
CA GLY A 22 -16.99 10.75 2.41
C GLY A 22 -16.03 11.93 2.46
N VAL A 23 -14.72 11.71 2.26
CA VAL A 23 -13.76 12.82 2.11
C VAL A 23 -14.11 13.61 0.85
N GLN A 24 -14.08 14.94 0.91
CA GLN A 24 -14.41 15.79 -0.22
C GLN A 24 -13.27 16.73 -0.60
N ARG A 25 -13.20 17.04 -1.89
CA ARG A 25 -12.29 18.08 -2.40
C ARG A 25 -12.64 19.42 -1.73
N GLY A 26 -11.62 20.17 -1.35
CA GLY A 26 -11.74 21.46 -0.66
C GLY A 26 -11.76 21.36 0.86
N TRP A 27 -11.88 20.15 1.43
CA TRP A 27 -11.72 19.96 2.88
C TRP A 27 -10.35 20.44 3.34
N ILE A 28 -10.34 21.09 4.50
CA ILE A 28 -9.13 21.61 5.13
C ILE A 28 -8.72 20.66 6.26
N ILE A 29 -7.47 20.22 6.23
CA ILE A 29 -6.91 19.36 7.28
C ILE A 29 -6.60 20.26 8.48
N LYS A 30 -7.45 20.19 9.52
CA LYS A 30 -7.28 20.97 10.75
C LYS A 30 -6.34 20.33 11.76
N ALA A 31 -6.29 19.00 11.80
CA ALA A 31 -5.49 18.24 12.76
C ALA A 31 -5.20 16.84 12.23
N VAL A 32 -4.10 16.22 12.69
CA VAL A 32 -3.79 14.80 12.45
C VAL A 32 -3.22 14.18 13.71
N GLY A 33 -3.69 12.99 14.09
CA GLY A 33 -3.25 12.31 15.30
C GLY A 33 -3.57 13.05 16.60
N GLY A 34 -4.57 13.96 16.58
CA GLY A 34 -4.91 14.83 17.72
C GLY A 34 -4.12 16.14 17.78
N GLU A 35 -3.08 16.32 16.95
CA GLU A 35 -2.31 17.56 16.88
C GLU A 35 -2.93 18.55 15.89
N SER A 36 -3.20 19.79 16.35
CA SER A 36 -3.78 20.86 15.53
C SER A 36 -2.74 21.52 14.62
N PHE A 37 -3.15 21.87 13.40
CA PHE A 37 -2.33 22.58 12.41
C PHE A 37 -2.57 24.09 12.36
N GLU A 38 -3.52 24.64 13.15
CA GLU A 38 -3.94 26.05 13.04
C GLU A 38 -2.80 27.06 13.30
N ALA A 39 -1.79 26.68 14.09
CA ALA A 39 -0.64 27.53 14.44
C ALA A 39 0.67 27.13 13.76
N LEU A 40 0.65 26.10 12.89
CA LEU A 40 1.84 25.58 12.25
C LEU A 40 2.06 26.22 10.88
N ASP A 41 3.33 26.49 10.55
CA ASP A 41 3.72 26.70 9.16
C ASP A 41 3.57 25.40 8.34
N PHE A 42 3.67 25.52 7.01
CA PHE A 42 3.50 24.38 6.11
C PHE A 42 4.51 23.25 6.39
N GLU A 43 5.78 23.58 6.65
CA GLU A 43 6.82 22.57 6.85
C GLU A 43 6.57 21.78 8.14
N SER A 44 6.23 22.47 9.21
CA SER A 44 5.91 21.89 10.51
C SER A 44 4.64 21.03 10.42
N ALA A 45 3.57 21.54 9.80
CA ALA A 45 2.34 20.78 9.60
C ALA A 45 2.56 19.55 8.70
N PHE A 46 3.36 19.67 7.65
CA PHE A 46 3.71 18.56 6.76
C PHE A 46 4.58 17.52 7.46
N ARG A 47 5.48 17.93 8.37
CA ARG A 47 6.27 17.03 9.20
C ARG A 47 5.39 16.24 10.17
N CYS A 48 4.49 16.92 10.88
CA CYS A 48 3.49 16.27 11.75
C CYS A 48 2.62 15.30 10.95
N PHE A 49 2.15 15.71 9.77
CA PHE A 49 1.39 14.84 8.87
C PHE A 49 2.20 13.58 8.51
N LYS A 50 3.46 13.73 8.05
CA LYS A 50 4.34 12.61 7.73
C LYS A 50 4.55 11.67 8.92
N GLN A 51 4.81 12.22 10.09
CA GLN A 51 5.01 11.42 11.30
C GLN A 51 3.74 10.65 11.67
N ALA A 52 2.57 11.29 11.65
CA ALA A 52 1.33 10.62 11.95
C ALA A 52 0.99 9.51 10.95
N ILE A 53 1.29 9.69 9.65
CA ILE A 53 1.08 8.63 8.66
C ILE A 53 2.13 7.51 8.74
N THR A 54 3.29 7.70 9.39
CA THR A 54 4.26 6.60 9.58
C THR A 54 3.73 5.48 10.48
N HIS A 55 2.74 5.78 11.31
CA HIS A 55 2.06 4.78 12.14
C HIS A 55 0.91 4.09 11.42
N LEU A 56 0.46 4.62 10.27
CA LEU A 56 -0.52 3.91 9.46
C LEU A 56 0.16 2.67 8.89
N LYS A 57 -0.40 1.50 9.19
CA LYS A 57 0.02 0.25 8.57
C LYS A 57 -0.02 0.46 7.07
N VAL A 58 1.12 0.29 6.40
CA VAL A 58 1.18 0.28 4.93
C VAL A 58 0.50 -1.01 4.48
N GLU A 59 -0.83 -1.02 4.49
CA GLU A 59 -1.61 -2.13 3.96
C GLU A 59 -1.60 -2.15 2.44
N PHE A 60 -1.22 -1.03 1.82
CA PHE A 60 -1.32 -0.78 0.39
C PHE A 60 -0.05 -0.15 -0.17
N LEU A 61 0.69 -0.92 -0.97
CA LEU A 61 1.92 -0.48 -1.64
C LEU A 61 1.62 -0.03 -3.07
N VAL A 62 1.84 1.25 -3.38
CA VAL A 62 1.75 1.75 -4.76
C VAL A 62 3.12 1.62 -5.41
N ARG A 63 3.24 0.78 -6.44
CA ARG A 63 4.47 0.63 -7.21
C ARG A 63 4.64 1.81 -8.16
N ASP A 64 5.85 2.32 -8.24
CA ASP A 64 6.18 3.41 -9.15
C ASP A 64 5.85 3.02 -10.59
N CYS A 65 5.02 3.84 -11.22
CA CYS A 65 4.74 3.68 -12.63
C CYS A 65 6.02 3.96 -13.41
N PRO A 66 6.51 3.03 -14.23
CA PRO A 66 7.69 3.26 -15.05
C PRO A 66 7.29 4.15 -16.23
N MET A 67 7.15 5.45 -15.95
CA MET A 67 6.58 6.45 -16.87
C MET A 67 7.47 6.68 -18.09
N GLY A 68 8.77 6.36 -18.00
CA GLY A 68 9.71 6.40 -19.12
C GLY A 68 9.71 5.13 -19.99
N ASP A 69 9.25 4.00 -19.46
CA ASP A 69 9.38 2.68 -20.08
C ASP A 69 8.07 2.25 -20.74
N ALA A 70 7.63 3.04 -21.72
CA ALA A 70 6.41 2.72 -22.43
C ALA A 70 6.50 1.37 -23.17
N SER A 71 7.68 0.95 -23.63
CA SER A 71 7.83 -0.28 -24.42
C SER A 71 7.70 -1.55 -23.58
N VAL A 72 7.34 -2.66 -24.24
CA VAL A 72 7.34 -3.99 -23.61
C VAL A 72 8.76 -4.39 -23.25
N ASP A 73 9.74 -4.10 -24.12
CA ASP A 73 11.14 -4.46 -23.90
C ASP A 73 11.76 -3.75 -22.69
N ALA A 74 11.45 -2.47 -22.48
CA ALA A 74 11.97 -1.74 -21.32
C ALA A 74 11.38 -2.28 -20.01
N LEU A 75 10.08 -2.56 -19.97
CA LEU A 75 9.47 -3.21 -18.80
C LEU A 75 10.02 -4.63 -18.60
N MET A 76 10.25 -5.39 -19.67
CA MET A 76 10.85 -6.72 -19.60
C MET A 76 12.29 -6.67 -19.10
N ALA A 77 13.08 -5.66 -19.49
CA ALA A 77 14.42 -5.43 -18.97
C ALA A 77 14.41 -5.05 -17.48
N LYS A 78 13.46 -4.19 -17.05
CA LYS A 78 13.27 -3.80 -15.64
C LYS A 78 12.89 -5.02 -14.78
N VAL A 79 11.89 -5.79 -15.23
CA VAL A 79 11.39 -6.94 -14.49
C VAL A 79 12.41 -8.07 -14.52
N GLY A 80 13.02 -8.34 -15.67
CA GLY A 80 14.00 -9.42 -15.89
C GLY A 80 13.36 -10.82 -15.93
N PRO A 81 13.98 -11.78 -16.65
CA PRO A 81 13.52 -13.17 -16.63
C PRO A 81 13.75 -13.79 -15.24
N VAL A 82 13.00 -14.86 -14.94
CA VAL A 82 13.22 -15.70 -13.74
C VAL A 82 13.90 -16.98 -14.19
N GLY A 83 15.13 -17.22 -13.76
CA GLY A 83 15.83 -18.47 -14.02
C GLY A 83 15.16 -19.63 -13.28
N PRO A 84 15.11 -20.86 -13.85
CA PRO A 84 14.49 -22.01 -13.17
C PRO A 84 15.05 -22.30 -11.77
N SER A 85 16.35 -22.07 -11.56
CA SER A 85 17.02 -22.24 -10.26
C SER A 85 16.65 -21.15 -9.24
N GLU A 86 16.16 -20.00 -9.68
CA GLU A 86 15.79 -18.87 -8.83
C GLU A 86 14.34 -18.97 -8.33
N VAL A 87 13.51 -19.76 -9.02
CA VAL A 87 12.06 -19.85 -8.75
C VAL A 87 11.76 -20.19 -7.27
N PRO A 88 12.35 -21.23 -6.65
CA PRO A 88 12.08 -21.53 -5.24
C PRO A 88 12.41 -20.38 -4.29
N ALA A 89 13.58 -19.76 -4.47
CA ALA A 89 14.04 -18.66 -3.62
C ALA A 89 13.15 -17.41 -3.78
N LEU A 90 12.73 -17.11 -5.01
CA LEU A 90 11.81 -16.01 -5.29
C LEU A 90 10.44 -16.24 -4.66
N LEU A 91 9.85 -17.43 -4.85
CA LEU A 91 8.53 -17.78 -4.33
C LEU A 91 8.46 -17.79 -2.80
N LYS A 92 9.55 -18.20 -2.14
CA LYS A 92 9.66 -18.17 -0.68
C LYS A 92 9.45 -16.77 -0.10
N ARG A 93 9.87 -15.72 -0.81
CA ARG A 93 9.67 -14.31 -0.40
C ARG A 93 8.20 -13.91 -0.32
N TYR A 94 7.34 -14.63 -1.04
CA TYR A 94 5.90 -14.43 -1.09
C TYR A 94 5.14 -15.41 -0.19
N GLY A 95 5.84 -16.28 0.53
CA GLY A 95 5.24 -17.31 1.38
C GLY A 95 4.83 -18.59 0.63
N TYR A 96 5.17 -18.73 -0.65
CA TYR A 96 5.00 -19.98 -1.38
C TYR A 96 6.18 -20.93 -1.14
N SER A 97 5.92 -22.23 -1.11
CA SER A 97 6.96 -23.26 -1.03
C SER A 97 6.99 -24.13 -2.29
N ALA A 98 8.11 -24.10 -3.01
CA ALA A 98 8.32 -24.87 -4.23
C ALA A 98 9.65 -25.63 -4.15
N SER A 99 9.66 -26.90 -4.57
CA SER A 99 10.85 -27.73 -4.62
C SER A 99 11.67 -27.48 -5.89
N SER A 100 11.02 -27.03 -6.96
CA SER A 100 11.67 -26.67 -8.23
C SER A 100 10.84 -25.65 -9.02
N ALA A 101 11.28 -25.30 -10.24
CA ALA A 101 10.51 -24.47 -11.16
C ALA A 101 9.20 -25.13 -11.63
N SER A 102 9.06 -26.45 -11.52
CA SER A 102 7.91 -27.21 -12.02
C SER A 102 7.12 -27.92 -10.93
N ALA A 103 7.66 -28.05 -9.71
CA ALA A 103 7.03 -28.80 -8.62
C ALA A 103 6.89 -27.95 -7.35
N TRP A 104 5.69 -27.99 -6.77
CA TRP A 104 5.40 -27.45 -5.45
C TRP A 104 5.92 -28.40 -4.35
N GLU A 105 6.18 -27.88 -3.15
CA GLU A 105 6.39 -28.77 -1.99
C GLU A 105 5.06 -29.41 -1.57
N GLU A 106 5.07 -30.71 -1.28
CA GLU A 106 3.87 -31.43 -0.85
C GLU A 106 3.43 -30.99 0.55
N GLY A 107 2.12 -30.78 0.73
CA GLY A 107 1.54 -30.38 2.02
C GLY A 107 1.84 -28.95 2.47
N ALA A 108 2.64 -28.18 1.72
CA ALA A 108 2.92 -26.80 2.06
C ALA A 108 1.68 -25.91 1.90
N ALA A 109 1.45 -25.02 2.86
CA ALA A 109 0.44 -23.99 2.77
C ALA A 109 0.75 -23.05 1.60
N ARG A 110 -0.29 -22.62 0.87
CA ARG A 110 -0.16 -21.71 -0.26
C ARG A 110 -0.83 -20.37 0.06
N PRO A 111 -0.15 -19.24 -0.14
CA PRO A 111 -0.77 -17.93 -0.07
C PRO A 111 -1.93 -17.81 -1.06
N GLU A 112 -2.99 -17.11 -0.66
CA GLU A 112 -4.12 -16.77 -1.51
C GLU A 112 -3.82 -15.44 -2.24
N ILE A 113 -3.77 -15.47 -3.57
CA ILE A 113 -3.68 -14.25 -4.39
C ILE A 113 -5.07 -13.78 -4.80
N LYS A 114 -5.34 -12.49 -4.71
CA LYS A 114 -6.55 -11.86 -5.27
C LYS A 114 -6.15 -10.81 -6.29
N LEU A 115 -6.77 -10.89 -7.46
CA LEU A 115 -6.63 -9.98 -8.59
C LEU A 115 -8.02 -9.63 -9.14
N GLY A 116 -8.08 -8.68 -10.08
CA GLY A 116 -9.31 -8.36 -10.81
C GLY A 116 -10.08 -7.16 -10.28
N MET A 117 -9.39 -6.26 -9.57
CA MET A 117 -9.83 -4.89 -9.31
C MET A 117 -8.90 -3.96 -10.08
N ILE A 118 -9.47 -3.02 -10.85
CA ILE A 118 -8.73 -1.97 -11.55
C ILE A 118 -9.22 -0.61 -11.06
N ASP A 119 -8.36 0.15 -10.37
CA ASP A 119 -8.67 1.49 -9.85
C ASP A 119 -8.53 2.56 -10.94
N GLY A 120 -9.34 2.38 -11.98
CA GLY A 120 -9.38 3.27 -13.13
C GLY A 120 -8.21 3.10 -14.11
N HIS A 121 -8.15 4.04 -15.03
CA HIS A 121 -7.11 4.14 -16.03
C HIS A 121 -6.77 5.59 -16.28
N ARG A 122 -5.58 5.82 -16.82
CA ARG A 122 -5.09 7.15 -17.14
C ARG A 122 -4.34 7.15 -18.45
N GLU A 123 -4.45 8.25 -19.14
CA GLU A 123 -3.78 8.49 -20.40
C GLU A 123 -2.51 9.30 -20.15
N LYS A 124 -1.35 8.74 -20.48
CA LYS A 124 -0.04 9.38 -20.26
C LYS A 124 0.94 9.06 -21.38
N GLY A 125 1.85 9.98 -21.65
CA GLY A 125 2.93 9.85 -22.63
C GLY A 125 2.93 11.00 -23.65
N MET A 126 4.13 11.41 -24.08
CA MET A 126 4.36 12.39 -25.15
C MET A 126 5.52 11.88 -26.02
N PRO A 127 5.46 11.95 -27.36
CA PRO A 127 4.35 12.46 -28.18
C PRO A 127 3.16 11.49 -28.30
N TYR A 128 3.34 10.21 -27.91
CA TYR A 128 2.30 9.19 -27.99
C TYR A 128 1.63 8.99 -26.63
N VAL A 129 0.31 9.18 -26.61
CA VAL A 129 -0.51 8.93 -25.43
C VAL A 129 -0.79 7.43 -25.30
N HIS A 130 -0.63 6.89 -24.10
CA HIS A 130 -0.90 5.50 -23.78
C HIS A 130 -1.84 5.39 -22.58
N THR A 131 -2.77 4.42 -22.65
CA THR A 131 -3.63 4.07 -21.52
C THR A 131 -2.90 3.13 -20.57
N TRP A 132 -2.85 3.52 -19.29
CA TRP A 132 -2.31 2.75 -18.18
C TRP A 132 -3.45 2.35 -17.24
N TYR A 133 -3.48 1.09 -16.86
CA TYR A 133 -4.48 0.52 -15.94
C TYR A 133 -3.83 0.35 -14.57
N ALA A 134 -4.50 0.84 -13.52
CA ALA A 134 -4.07 0.68 -12.14
C ALA A 134 -4.58 -0.65 -11.58
N LEU A 135 -3.75 -1.69 -11.68
CA LEU A 135 -4.10 -3.05 -11.28
C LEU A 135 -3.89 -3.21 -9.78
N HIS A 136 -4.90 -3.74 -9.08
CA HIS A 136 -4.79 -4.06 -7.67
C HIS A 136 -4.51 -5.55 -7.50
N GLY A 137 -3.57 -5.86 -6.61
CA GLY A 137 -3.29 -7.20 -6.13
C GLY A 137 -3.35 -7.26 -4.62
N SER A 138 -3.69 -8.43 -4.09
CA SER A 138 -3.41 -8.74 -2.69
C SER A 138 -2.97 -10.17 -2.51
N LEU A 139 -2.15 -10.40 -1.49
CA LEU A 139 -1.61 -11.71 -1.13
C LEU A 139 -1.88 -11.93 0.34
N THR A 140 -2.51 -13.05 0.68
CA THR A 140 -2.81 -13.44 2.05
C THR A 140 -2.07 -14.72 2.39
N THR A 141 -1.19 -14.66 3.38
CA THR A 141 -0.46 -15.83 3.89
C THR A 141 -1.16 -16.37 5.12
N ALA A 142 -1.47 -17.67 5.11
CA ALA A 142 -2.10 -18.33 6.25
C ALA A 142 -1.20 -18.25 7.49
N ALA A 143 -1.81 -18.12 8.67
CA ALA A 143 -1.09 -18.16 9.93
C ALA A 143 -0.44 -19.53 10.13
N THR A 144 0.81 -19.54 10.57
CA THR A 144 1.49 -20.74 11.07
C THR A 144 1.59 -20.65 12.59
N ALA A 145 1.97 -21.74 13.27
CA ALA A 145 2.12 -21.75 14.73
C ALA A 145 3.07 -20.64 15.25
N SER A 146 3.97 -20.14 14.40
CA SER A 146 4.95 -19.10 14.74
C SER A 146 4.71 -17.75 14.06
N GLN A 147 3.73 -17.63 13.16
CA GLN A 147 3.55 -16.43 12.34
C GLN A 147 2.08 -16.03 12.24
N VAL A 148 1.81 -14.76 12.53
CA VAL A 148 0.48 -14.15 12.36
C VAL A 148 0.14 -14.10 10.87
N SER A 149 -1.14 -14.32 10.53
CA SER A 149 -1.63 -14.13 9.16
C SER A 149 -1.28 -12.73 8.67
N SER A 150 -0.57 -12.65 7.55
CA SER A 150 -0.26 -11.38 6.90
C SER A 150 -1.10 -11.22 5.64
N ARG A 151 -1.59 -10.00 5.44
CA ARG A 151 -2.22 -9.59 4.19
C ARG A 151 -1.47 -8.39 3.66
N VAL A 152 -1.10 -8.47 2.39
CA VAL A 152 -0.45 -7.39 1.67
C VAL A 152 -1.30 -7.01 0.48
N ARG A 153 -1.50 -5.71 0.26
CA ARG A 153 -2.15 -5.18 -0.94
C ARG A 153 -1.15 -4.29 -1.67
N TRP A 154 -1.26 -4.26 -2.99
CA TRP A 154 -0.45 -3.39 -3.81
C TRP A 154 -1.21 -2.94 -5.05
N GLN A 155 -0.74 -1.84 -5.63
CA GLN A 155 -1.15 -1.33 -6.91
C GLN A 155 0.03 -1.26 -7.84
N VAL A 156 -0.18 -1.66 -9.08
CA VAL A 156 0.83 -1.59 -10.14
C VAL A 156 0.17 -1.10 -11.42
N GLU A 157 0.91 -0.32 -12.21
CA GLU A 157 0.36 0.25 -13.42
C GLU A 157 0.95 -0.39 -14.67
N ARG A 158 0.06 -0.81 -15.56
CA ARG A 158 0.43 -1.56 -16.77
C ARG A 158 -0.38 -1.08 -17.97
N ARG A 159 0.26 -1.11 -19.14
CA ARG A 159 -0.45 -0.96 -20.41
C ARG A 159 -1.10 -2.28 -20.81
N LEU A 160 -2.11 -2.20 -21.67
CA LEU A 160 -2.68 -3.40 -22.28
C LEU A 160 -1.64 -4.22 -23.07
N ALA A 161 -0.66 -3.55 -23.69
CA ALA A 161 0.44 -4.22 -24.39
C ALA A 161 1.35 -5.00 -23.42
N HIS A 162 1.66 -4.43 -22.25
CA HIS A 162 2.41 -5.12 -21.19
C HIS A 162 1.65 -6.34 -20.69
N LEU A 163 0.36 -6.17 -20.38
CA LEU A 163 -0.49 -7.27 -19.92
C LEU A 163 -0.61 -8.38 -20.96
N ARG A 164 -0.67 -8.04 -22.24
CA ARG A 164 -0.72 -9.05 -23.31
C ARG A 164 0.59 -9.84 -23.39
N ALA A 165 1.69 -9.14 -23.65
CA ALA A 165 2.96 -9.77 -23.96
C ALA A 165 3.64 -10.46 -22.77
N MET A 166 3.51 -9.89 -21.57
CA MET A 166 4.26 -10.34 -20.39
C MET A 166 3.43 -11.14 -19.39
N LEU A 167 2.11 -11.22 -19.56
CA LEU A 167 1.22 -11.93 -18.63
C LEU A 167 0.28 -12.88 -19.36
N HIS A 168 -0.56 -12.37 -20.25
CA HIS A 168 -1.55 -13.19 -20.97
C HIS A 168 -0.90 -14.22 -21.90
N ASP A 169 0.02 -13.80 -22.77
CA ASP A 169 0.62 -14.70 -23.76
C ASP A 169 1.46 -15.81 -23.10
N PRO A 170 2.27 -15.53 -22.05
CA PRO A 170 2.93 -16.59 -21.26
C PRO A 170 1.95 -17.56 -20.60
N VAL A 171 0.88 -17.06 -19.98
CA VAL A 171 -0.17 -17.90 -19.36
C VAL A 171 -0.85 -18.79 -20.40
N LYS A 172 -1.21 -18.21 -21.55
CA LYS A 172 -1.84 -18.93 -22.67
C LYS A 172 -0.90 -20.00 -23.25
N CYS A 173 0.37 -19.67 -23.44
CA CYS A 173 1.39 -20.61 -23.91
C CYS A 173 1.55 -21.79 -22.94
N ALA A 174 1.62 -21.52 -21.64
CA ALA A 174 1.78 -22.55 -20.61
C ALA A 174 0.58 -23.49 -20.48
N LEU A 175 -0.65 -22.97 -20.67
CA LEU A 175 -1.88 -23.76 -20.61
C LEU A 175 -2.16 -24.55 -21.90
N GLY A 176 -1.69 -24.07 -23.05
CA GLY A 176 -1.92 -24.70 -24.34
C GLY A 176 -3.42 -24.88 -24.61
N LYS A 177 -3.87 -26.14 -24.72
CA LYS A 177 -5.27 -26.49 -25.04
C LYS A 177 -6.22 -26.25 -23.85
N ASP A 178 -5.71 -26.26 -22.63
CA ASP A 178 -6.52 -26.13 -21.41
C ASP A 178 -6.89 -24.65 -21.14
N TYR A 179 -6.37 -23.71 -21.93
CA TYR A 179 -6.63 -22.29 -21.76
C TYR A 179 -8.12 -21.97 -21.91
N ASP A 180 -8.76 -22.50 -22.96
CA ASP A 180 -10.16 -22.20 -23.23
C ASP A 180 -11.08 -22.78 -22.14
N GLU A 181 -10.73 -23.92 -21.53
CA GLU A 181 -11.46 -24.47 -20.38
C GLU A 181 -11.30 -23.59 -19.13
N CYS A 182 -10.08 -23.13 -18.85
CA CYS A 182 -9.79 -22.31 -17.67
C CYS A 182 -10.37 -20.89 -17.77
N PHE A 183 -10.49 -20.34 -18.99
CA PHE A 183 -10.89 -18.95 -19.25
C PHE A 183 -12.16 -18.81 -20.10
N ALA A 184 -12.98 -19.87 -20.21
CA ALA A 184 -14.19 -19.90 -21.04
C ALA A 184 -15.14 -18.72 -20.77
N SER A 185 -15.29 -18.32 -19.51
CA SER A 185 -16.18 -17.23 -19.08
C SER A 185 -15.49 -15.87 -18.97
N ALA A 186 -14.18 -15.82 -19.21
CA ALA A 186 -13.36 -14.66 -18.92
C ALA A 186 -12.28 -14.47 -20.00
N HIS A 187 -12.69 -14.11 -21.22
CA HIS A 187 -11.75 -13.82 -22.30
C HIS A 187 -10.91 -12.57 -22.04
N PHE A 188 -9.64 -12.62 -22.45
CA PHE A 188 -8.76 -11.46 -22.39
C PHE A 188 -9.29 -10.31 -23.26
N ALA A 189 -8.97 -9.07 -22.87
CA ALA A 189 -9.43 -7.89 -23.59
C ALA A 189 -8.91 -7.84 -25.04
N HIS A 190 -9.72 -7.28 -25.94
CA HIS A 190 -9.36 -7.09 -27.35
C HIS A 190 -8.28 -6.01 -27.53
N HIS A 191 -7.75 -5.89 -28.74
CA HIS A 191 -6.87 -4.78 -29.08
C HIS A 191 -7.65 -3.45 -29.13
N ALA A 192 -6.94 -2.32 -29.03
CA ALA A 192 -7.46 -0.96 -29.16
C ALA A 192 -8.41 -0.43 -28.06
N GLY A 193 -8.67 -1.18 -27.00
CA GLY A 193 -9.35 -0.66 -25.81
C GLY A 193 -10.82 -0.25 -26.02
N PRO A 194 -11.68 -1.07 -26.67
CA PRO A 194 -13.10 -0.73 -26.80
C PRO A 194 -13.79 -0.59 -25.42
N PRO A 195 -14.97 0.06 -25.35
CA PRO A 195 -15.78 0.11 -24.14
C PRO A 195 -15.91 -1.27 -23.48
N GLY A 196 -15.70 -1.35 -22.16
CA GLY A 196 -15.70 -2.61 -21.41
C GLY A 196 -14.35 -3.33 -21.33
N THR A 197 -13.26 -2.75 -21.86
CA THR A 197 -11.90 -3.32 -21.71
C THR A 197 -11.54 -3.53 -20.24
N THR A 198 -11.83 -2.56 -19.35
CA THR A 198 -11.60 -2.70 -17.91
C THR A 198 -12.33 -3.90 -17.32
N MET A 199 -13.64 -4.03 -17.59
CA MET A 199 -14.45 -5.15 -17.08
C MET A 199 -13.92 -6.52 -17.57
N ARG A 200 -13.48 -6.60 -18.83
CA ARG A 200 -12.87 -7.83 -19.38
C ARG A 200 -11.54 -8.15 -18.71
N LEU A 201 -10.67 -7.15 -18.50
CA LEU A 201 -9.40 -7.33 -17.80
C LEU A 201 -9.62 -7.77 -16.36
N GLU A 202 -10.57 -7.15 -15.66
CA GLU A 202 -10.94 -7.54 -14.30
C GLU A 202 -11.42 -8.99 -14.24
N ALA A 203 -12.35 -9.38 -15.12
CA ALA A 203 -12.86 -10.75 -15.19
C ALA A 203 -11.72 -11.76 -15.47
N TRP A 204 -10.85 -11.46 -16.44
CA TRP A 204 -9.71 -12.31 -16.80
C TRP A 204 -8.71 -12.43 -15.65
N LEU A 205 -8.36 -11.33 -14.97
CA LEU A 205 -7.47 -11.34 -13.81
C LEU A 205 -8.06 -12.12 -12.63
N ARG A 206 -9.39 -12.04 -12.42
CA ARG A 206 -10.10 -12.82 -11.40
C ARG A 206 -10.03 -14.32 -11.69
N ALA A 207 -10.22 -14.71 -12.96
CA ALA A 207 -10.06 -16.10 -13.41
C ALA A 207 -8.62 -16.58 -13.23
N LEU A 208 -7.63 -15.75 -13.56
CA LEU A 208 -6.21 -16.05 -13.34
C LEU A 208 -5.90 -16.32 -11.86
N ALA A 209 -6.38 -15.45 -10.96
CA ALA A 209 -6.20 -15.64 -9.52
C ALA A 209 -6.88 -16.93 -9.02
N SER A 210 -8.10 -17.23 -9.48
CA SER A 210 -8.79 -18.48 -9.16
C SER A 210 -8.00 -19.70 -9.62
N TRP A 211 -7.45 -19.67 -10.83
CA TRP A 211 -6.63 -20.75 -11.37
C TRP A 211 -5.33 -20.95 -10.57
N ILE A 212 -4.63 -19.88 -10.19
CA ILE A 212 -3.44 -19.95 -9.31
C ILE A 212 -3.82 -20.55 -7.95
N ASN A 213 -4.88 -20.05 -7.31
CA ASN A 213 -5.32 -20.51 -5.98
C ASN A 213 -5.80 -21.96 -5.97
N SER A 214 -6.31 -22.47 -7.11
CA SER A 214 -6.65 -23.90 -7.27
C SER A 214 -5.42 -24.81 -7.32
N GLY A 215 -4.22 -24.23 -7.35
CA GLY A 215 -2.96 -24.95 -7.31
C GLY A 215 -2.53 -25.59 -8.63
N LYS A 216 -3.25 -25.31 -9.72
CA LYS A 216 -2.98 -25.81 -11.08
C LYS A 216 -1.80 -25.13 -11.77
N ALA A 217 -1.47 -23.89 -11.38
CA ALA A 217 -0.34 -23.16 -11.94
C ALA A 217 1.00 -23.75 -11.49
N SER A 218 1.99 -23.83 -12.39
CA SER A 218 3.35 -24.25 -12.04
C SER A 218 4.09 -23.16 -11.23
N PRO A 219 5.08 -23.52 -10.40
CA PRO A 219 5.88 -22.55 -9.65
C PRO A 219 6.51 -21.47 -10.54
N SER A 220 7.11 -21.85 -11.67
CA SER A 220 7.71 -20.93 -12.64
C SER A 220 6.73 -19.87 -13.11
N LEU A 221 5.49 -20.26 -13.41
CA LEU A 221 4.49 -19.34 -13.91
C LEU A 221 3.97 -18.42 -12.80
N VAL A 222 3.76 -18.93 -11.58
CA VAL A 222 3.39 -18.07 -10.43
C VAL A 222 4.49 -17.05 -10.14
N ALA A 223 5.76 -17.47 -10.19
CA ALA A 223 6.90 -16.59 -10.04
C ALA A 223 6.93 -15.48 -11.10
N LEU A 224 6.71 -15.82 -12.37
CA LEU A 224 6.60 -14.86 -13.47
C LEU A 224 5.46 -13.86 -13.23
N ILE A 225 4.29 -14.34 -12.82
CA ILE A 225 3.10 -13.50 -12.57
C ILE A 225 3.36 -12.52 -11.41
N LEU A 226 3.85 -13.01 -10.27
CA LEU A 226 4.13 -12.17 -9.10
C LEU A 226 5.20 -11.10 -9.42
N ARG A 227 6.24 -11.47 -10.17
CA ARG A 227 7.30 -10.55 -10.57
C ARG A 227 6.80 -9.51 -11.57
N PHE A 228 6.00 -9.91 -12.58
CA PHE A 228 5.35 -8.99 -13.51
C PHE A 228 4.41 -8.01 -12.79
N LEU A 229 3.69 -8.47 -11.76
CA LEU A 229 2.80 -7.63 -10.96
C LEU A 229 3.55 -6.78 -9.92
N GLU A 230 4.90 -6.87 -9.87
CA GLU A 230 5.75 -6.23 -8.85
C GLU A 230 5.19 -6.48 -7.43
N ALA A 231 4.72 -7.71 -7.18
CA ALA A 231 4.17 -8.06 -5.88
C ALA A 231 5.22 -7.80 -4.79
N PRO A 232 4.83 -7.19 -3.66
CA PRO A 232 5.70 -7.01 -2.51
C PRO A 232 6.03 -8.32 -1.82
N ASP A 233 7.26 -8.40 -1.33
CA ASP A 233 7.64 -9.53 -0.51
C ASP A 233 7.11 -9.37 0.93
N VAL A 234 7.01 -10.50 1.63
CA VAL A 234 6.47 -10.52 3.00
C VAL A 234 7.39 -9.74 3.95
N ALA A 235 8.69 -9.68 3.68
CA ALA A 235 9.66 -8.97 4.52
C ALA A 235 9.53 -7.44 4.43
N GLU A 236 9.33 -6.90 3.23
CA GLU A 236 9.04 -5.48 2.92
C GLU A 236 7.84 -5.02 3.74
N THR A 237 6.83 -5.87 3.87
CA THR A 237 5.65 -5.56 4.69
C THR A 237 5.86 -5.70 6.18
N ALA A 238 6.66 -6.67 6.63
CA ALA A 238 6.99 -6.80 8.04
C ALA A 238 7.80 -5.61 8.55
N LEU A 239 8.74 -5.10 7.75
CA LEU A 239 9.49 -3.88 8.05
C LEU A 239 8.57 -2.65 8.12
N ALA A 240 7.60 -2.54 7.21
CA ALA A 240 6.61 -1.47 7.24
C ALA A 240 5.67 -1.54 8.46
N GLN A 241 5.50 -2.72 9.08
CA GLN A 241 4.63 -2.92 10.24
C GLN A 241 5.38 -2.82 11.59
N GLY A 242 6.65 -3.24 11.63
CA GLY A 242 7.45 -3.30 12.87
C GLY A 242 7.83 -1.94 13.44
N THR A 243 7.98 -0.91 12.59
CA THR A 243 8.28 0.47 13.03
C THR A 243 7.14 1.10 13.83
N ALA A 244 5.90 0.66 13.64
CA ALA A 244 4.74 1.26 14.29
C ALA A 244 4.56 0.83 15.76
N ASN A 245 5.06 -0.34 16.16
CA ASN A 245 4.81 -0.91 17.50
C ASN A 245 5.93 -0.63 18.53
N GLY A 246 7.09 -0.11 18.11
CA GLY A 246 8.28 -0.01 18.96
C GLY A 246 8.43 1.28 19.78
N SER A 247 7.65 2.33 19.53
CA SER A 247 7.90 3.69 20.08
C SER A 247 6.90 4.17 21.14
N GLY A 248 5.97 3.32 21.59
CA GLY A 248 4.89 3.69 22.51
C GLY A 248 5.17 3.55 24.01
N GLN A 249 6.35 3.11 24.43
CA GLN A 249 6.74 3.11 25.86
C GLN A 249 7.94 4.03 26.11
N ALA A 250 7.80 5.30 25.71
CA ALA A 250 8.40 6.35 26.51
C ALA A 250 7.67 6.35 27.86
N ARG A 251 8.20 5.57 28.78
CA ARG A 251 7.87 5.60 30.21
C ARG A 251 7.92 7.06 30.62
N GLU A 252 6.75 7.66 30.79
CA GLU A 252 6.59 8.97 31.41
C GLU A 252 7.49 8.97 32.66
N PRO A 253 8.52 9.83 32.75
CA PRO A 253 9.33 9.89 33.95
C PRO A 253 8.38 10.29 35.07
N ALA A 254 8.11 9.33 35.96
CA ALA A 254 7.33 9.54 37.16
C ALA A 254 7.83 10.83 37.81
N ALA A 255 6.98 11.86 37.79
CA ALA A 255 7.26 13.14 38.39
C ALA A 255 7.73 12.90 39.81
N ALA A 256 9.01 13.19 40.05
CA ALA A 256 9.56 13.26 41.38
C ALA A 256 8.68 14.24 42.17
N ALA A 257 8.07 13.74 43.24
CA ALA A 257 7.32 14.55 44.18
C ALA A 257 8.19 15.74 44.63
N PRO A 258 7.68 16.98 44.59
CA PRO A 258 8.40 18.11 45.15
C PRO A 258 8.58 17.90 46.66
N ALA A 259 9.83 17.98 47.10
CA ALA A 259 10.21 18.02 48.50
C ALA A 259 9.49 19.18 49.21
N ALA A 260 8.97 18.88 50.39
CA ALA A 260 8.33 19.82 51.30
C ALA A 260 9.21 21.06 51.54
N ALA A 261 8.71 22.23 51.16
CA ALA A 261 9.24 23.51 51.59
C ALA A 261 8.56 23.90 52.91
N GLU A 262 9.40 24.26 53.89
CA GLU A 262 9.05 24.84 55.18
C GLU A 262 8.01 25.95 55.09
N GLU A 263 7.02 25.88 55.97
CA GLU A 263 5.96 26.85 56.20
C GLU A 263 6.51 28.03 57.04
N PRO A 264 6.54 29.27 56.54
CA PRO A 264 6.92 30.43 57.35
C PRO A 264 5.71 30.95 58.15
N ALA A 265 5.98 31.28 59.41
CA ALA A 265 5.02 31.74 60.41
C ALA A 265 4.21 33.00 59.99
N PRO A 266 2.97 33.15 60.46
CA PRO A 266 2.10 34.28 60.12
C PRO A 266 2.57 35.59 60.78
N ALA A 267 2.74 36.61 59.94
CA ALA A 267 3.01 37.99 60.33
C ALA A 267 1.82 38.61 61.08
N GLN A 268 2.10 39.21 62.23
CA GLN A 268 1.16 39.95 63.06
C GLN A 268 0.71 41.25 62.36
N ALA A 269 -0.60 41.50 62.39
CA ALA A 269 -1.21 42.71 61.89
C ALA A 269 -0.94 43.91 62.83
N PRO A 270 -0.70 45.12 62.29
CA PRO A 270 -0.56 46.34 63.10
C PRO A 270 -1.91 46.83 63.65
N PRO A 271 -1.93 47.46 64.84
CA PRO A 271 -3.16 47.97 65.47
C PRO A 271 -3.67 49.25 64.79
N ALA A 272 -4.99 49.37 64.73
CA ALA A 272 -5.73 50.49 64.15
C ALA A 272 -5.57 51.79 64.97
N GLU A 273 -5.16 52.87 64.30
CA GLU A 273 -5.22 54.24 64.82
C GLU A 273 -6.68 54.70 64.96
N ALA A 274 -7.03 55.12 66.18
CA ALA A 274 -8.29 55.76 66.51
C ALA A 274 -8.26 57.23 66.06
N GLY A 275 -9.18 57.60 65.16
CA GLY A 275 -9.44 58.98 64.79
C GLY A 275 -10.16 59.76 65.92
N PRO A 276 -9.94 61.08 66.02
CA PRO A 276 -10.50 61.91 67.09
C PRO A 276 -11.97 62.29 66.84
N PRO A 277 -12.77 62.52 67.90
CA PRO A 277 -14.13 63.03 67.76
C PRO A 277 -14.15 64.54 67.48
N GLY A 278 -15.05 64.94 66.59
CA GLY A 278 -15.36 66.34 66.32
C GLY A 278 -16.50 66.86 67.19
N ARG A 279 -16.33 68.12 67.62
CA ARG A 279 -17.22 69.06 68.34
C ARG A 279 -17.21 69.01 69.87
#